data_AF-A0A6A5GAG5-F1
#
_entry.id   AF-A0A6A5GAG5-F1
#
_cell.length_a   1.000
_cell.length_b   1.000
_cell.length_c   1.000
_cell.angle_alpha   90.00
_cell.angle_beta   90.00
_cell.angle_gamma   90.00
#
_symmetry.space_group_name_H-M   'P 1'
#
loop_
_entity.id
_entity.type
_entity.pdbx_description
1 polymer ?
#
loop_
_entity_poly.entity_id
_entity_poly.type
_entity_poly.pdbx_seq_one_letter_code
_entity_poly.pdbx_strand_id
1 'polypeptide(L)'
;MPSTRYKRLQDLDEDSDIYRVPESNSVCSTLLGFLLLFGFVACMIFLTSVQSHPASISIRDSGKNSPPMKQPEEENSTRTKRNITQWTDYYFTQDESRFLNCSEMIKGNKDIIELYVNNGRMKLDKERLFDLPMDCPSIRKRVYGDMPPFRTLKRPIAFVRTIYKIYELQEALLSLSYHPDNTFCFVMDAKSTDRLKTLVRAMSNCFENVIVLGKEYSLNSGGHGQDPAHFDCLETILNRKWDHAIILQAS
;
A
#
# COMPACT_ATOMS: atom_id res chain seq x y z
N MET A 1 20.98 -21.17 -11.75
CA MET A 1 21.25 -19.89 -11.06
C MET A 1 19.91 -19.25 -10.76
N PRO A 2 19.59 -18.88 -9.51
CA PRO A 2 18.32 -18.21 -9.25
C PRO A 2 18.33 -16.91 -10.04
N SER A 3 17.33 -16.82 -10.88
CA SER A 3 17.22 -15.90 -11.98
C SER A 3 16.75 -14.55 -11.39
N THR A 4 17.48 -13.44 -11.56
CA THR A 4 17.14 -12.12 -10.97
C THR A 4 15.69 -11.72 -11.26
N ARG A 5 14.88 -11.46 -10.23
CA ARG A 5 13.43 -11.20 -10.30
C ARG A 5 13.08 -9.73 -10.55
N TYR A 6 14.08 -8.86 -10.46
CA TYR A 6 13.97 -7.46 -10.81
C TYR A 6 15.04 -7.08 -11.84
N LYS A 7 14.69 -6.17 -12.74
CA LYS A 7 15.62 -5.55 -13.69
C LYS A 7 16.02 -4.16 -13.19
N ARG A 8 17.29 -3.78 -13.32
CA ARG A 8 17.70 -2.40 -12.99
C ARG A 8 17.09 -1.46 -14.02
N LEU A 9 16.77 -0.24 -13.60
CA LEU A 9 16.18 0.73 -14.51
C LEU A 9 17.13 1.11 -15.66
N GLN A 10 18.43 1.21 -15.40
CA GLN A 10 19.42 1.47 -16.47
C GLN A 10 19.41 0.41 -17.56
N ASP A 11 19.34 -0.87 -17.18
CA ASP A 11 19.33 -1.99 -18.12
C ASP A 11 18.09 -1.96 -19.04
N LEU A 12 17.00 -1.30 -18.63
CA LEU A 12 15.79 -1.13 -19.44
C LEU A 12 15.87 0.04 -20.42
N ASP A 13 16.66 1.07 -20.08
CA ASP A 13 16.84 2.23 -20.94
C ASP A 13 17.74 1.89 -22.14
N GLU A 14 18.76 1.04 -21.95
CA GLU A 14 19.61 0.53 -23.04
C GLU A 14 18.84 -0.33 -24.07
N ASP A 15 17.83 -1.08 -23.64
CA ASP A 15 16.95 -1.86 -24.55
C ASP A 15 15.96 -0.96 -25.32
N SER A 16 15.74 0.28 -24.89
CA SER A 16 14.74 1.19 -25.46
C SER A 16 15.24 2.05 -26.62
N ASP A 17 16.54 2.05 -26.91
CA ASP A 17 17.16 2.81 -28.01
C ASP A 17 16.92 2.19 -29.42
N ILE A 18 16.11 1.13 -29.52
CA ILE A 18 15.66 0.54 -30.80
C ILE A 18 14.17 0.86 -31.05
N TYR A 19 13.77 2.12 -30.99
CA TYR A 19 12.53 2.57 -31.64
C TYR A 19 12.71 3.97 -32.22
N ARG A 20 12.97 4.04 -33.54
CA ARG A 20 13.01 5.30 -34.28
C ARG A 20 11.65 6.01 -34.16
N VAL A 21 11.67 7.22 -33.61
CA VAL A 21 10.55 8.17 -33.65
C VAL A 21 10.31 8.59 -35.11
N PRO A 22 9.09 8.46 -35.68
CA PRO A 22 8.75 9.12 -36.93
C PRO A 22 8.50 10.61 -36.66
N GLU A 23 9.06 11.47 -37.51
CA GLU A 23 8.87 12.92 -37.47
C GLU A 23 7.38 13.30 -37.48
N SER A 24 6.99 14.04 -36.45
CA SER A 24 5.66 14.64 -36.33
C SER A 24 5.65 15.99 -37.04
N ASN A 25 4.99 16.05 -38.20
CA ASN A 25 4.71 17.30 -38.89
C ASN A 25 3.59 18.08 -38.19
N SER A 26 3.95 19.27 -37.71
CA SER A 26 3.14 20.48 -37.50
C SER A 26 1.61 20.33 -37.48
N VAL A 27 1.04 20.20 -36.28
CA VAL A 27 -0.37 20.55 -35.99
C VAL A 27 -0.38 21.65 -34.94
N CYS A 28 0.04 22.86 -35.32
CA CYS A 28 0.11 24.03 -34.43
C CYS A 28 -0.87 25.17 -34.82
N SER A 29 -1.70 24.98 -35.85
CA SER A 29 -2.59 26.05 -36.35
C SER A 29 -4.05 25.90 -35.91
N THR A 30 -4.54 24.67 -35.72
CA THR A 30 -5.97 24.42 -35.43
C THR A 30 -6.35 24.58 -33.96
N LEU A 31 -5.42 24.35 -33.02
CA LEU A 31 -5.73 24.40 -31.58
C LEU A 31 -5.95 25.84 -31.05
N LEU A 32 -5.26 26.84 -31.64
CA LEU A 32 -5.42 28.25 -31.24
C LEU A 32 -6.80 28.81 -31.60
N GLY A 33 -7.37 28.38 -32.74
CA GLY A 33 -8.69 28.82 -33.18
C GLY A 33 -9.83 28.30 -32.28
N PHE A 34 -9.71 27.06 -31.79
CA PHE A 34 -10.72 26.47 -30.90
C PHE A 34 -10.71 27.10 -29.50
N LEU A 35 -9.54 27.45 -28.95
CA LEU A 35 -9.43 28.07 -27.62
C LEU A 35 -10.04 29.48 -27.58
N LEU A 36 -9.92 30.25 -28.67
CA LEU A 36 -10.49 31.60 -28.76
C LEU A 36 -12.02 31.59 -28.89
N LEU A 37 -12.59 30.57 -29.52
CA LEU A 37 -14.05 30.39 -29.66
C LEU A 37 -14.73 29.97 -28.35
N PHE A 38 -14.10 29.09 -27.56
CA PHE A 38 -14.66 28.66 -26.27
C PHE A 38 -14.51 29.71 -25.16
N GLY A 39 -13.45 30.52 -25.19
CA GLY A 39 -13.25 31.61 -24.22
C GLY A 39 -14.35 32.68 -24.28
N PHE A 40 -14.87 32.98 -25.47
CA PHE A 40 -15.95 33.96 -25.67
C PHE A 40 -17.31 33.47 -25.15
N VAL A 41 -17.60 32.17 -25.30
CA VAL A 41 -18.87 31.59 -24.84
C VAL A 41 -18.92 31.44 -23.32
N ALA A 42 -17.79 31.08 -22.69
CA ALA A 42 -17.70 30.98 -21.23
C ALA A 42 -17.85 32.34 -20.53
N CYS A 43 -17.35 33.42 -21.13
CA CYS A 43 -17.41 34.76 -20.54
C CYS A 43 -18.83 35.36 -20.53
N MET A 44 -19.67 35.02 -21.52
CA MET A 44 -21.07 35.47 -21.59
C MET A 44 -22.01 34.73 -20.64
N ILE A 45 -21.68 33.51 -20.23
CA ILE A 45 -22.49 32.72 -19.27
C ILE A 45 -22.26 33.19 -17.82
N PHE A 46 -21.10 33.76 -17.52
CA PHE A 46 -20.74 34.24 -16.17
C PHE A 46 -21.32 35.62 -15.79
N LEU A 47 -21.94 36.36 -16.71
CA LEU A 47 -22.46 37.71 -16.46
C LEU A 47 -23.97 37.80 -16.22
N THR A 48 -24.74 36.69 -16.25
CA THR A 48 -26.21 36.74 -16.10
C THR A 48 -26.79 35.90 -14.96
N SER A 49 -26.00 35.44 -13.99
CA SER A 49 -26.56 34.73 -12.82
C SER A 49 -25.75 34.94 -11.53
N VAL A 50 -25.73 36.18 -11.02
CA VAL A 50 -25.32 36.44 -9.64
C VAL A 50 -26.52 36.98 -8.87
N GLN A 51 -27.17 36.09 -8.11
CA GLN A 51 -27.98 36.47 -6.97
C GLN A 51 -27.95 35.34 -5.94
N SER A 52 -27.12 35.50 -4.90
CA SER A 52 -27.15 34.65 -3.71
C SER A 52 -27.20 35.54 -2.47
N HIS A 53 -28.28 35.40 -1.70
CA HIS A 53 -28.45 35.99 -0.38
C HIS A 53 -27.64 35.23 0.68
N PRO A 54 -27.19 35.88 1.76
CA PRO A 54 -26.42 35.22 2.81
C PRO A 54 -27.37 34.54 3.80
N ALA A 55 -27.11 33.27 4.12
CA ALA A 55 -27.65 32.60 5.29
C ALA A 55 -26.48 32.12 6.16
N SER A 56 -26.33 32.74 7.33
CA SER A 56 -25.42 32.31 8.38
C SER A 56 -26.06 31.18 9.19
N ILE A 57 -25.35 30.06 9.34
CA ILE A 57 -25.69 29.00 10.30
C ILE A 57 -24.47 28.74 11.17
N SER A 58 -24.60 29.05 12.46
CA SER A 58 -23.71 28.62 13.53
C SER A 58 -24.10 27.23 14.02
N ILE A 59 -23.15 26.34 14.27
CA ILE A 59 -23.37 25.19 15.16
C ILE A 59 -22.26 25.10 16.20
N ARG A 60 -22.74 24.82 17.42
CA ARG A 60 -22.10 24.88 18.73
C ARG A 60 -21.14 23.71 18.98
N ASP A 61 -20.12 24.05 19.76
CA ASP A 61 -19.27 23.17 20.53
C ASP A 61 -20.03 22.52 21.71
N SER A 62 -19.72 21.27 22.02
CA SER A 62 -20.03 20.63 23.31
C SER A 62 -19.14 19.40 23.50
N GLY A 63 -18.07 19.60 24.26
CA GLY A 63 -17.36 18.53 24.94
C GLY A 63 -18.17 17.93 26.09
N LYS A 64 -17.86 16.68 26.47
CA LYS A 64 -18.12 16.10 27.80
C LYS A 64 -17.19 14.91 28.08
N ASN A 65 -16.28 15.17 29.01
CA ASN A 65 -15.60 14.37 30.03
C ASN A 65 -15.84 12.84 30.11
N SER A 66 -14.74 12.09 30.16
CA SER A 66 -14.67 10.71 30.68
C SER A 66 -13.59 10.58 31.78
N PRO A 67 -13.80 9.82 32.88
CA PRO A 67 -12.89 9.76 34.04
C PRO A 67 -11.64 8.88 33.80
N PRO A 68 -10.55 9.04 34.60
CA PRO A 68 -9.31 8.29 34.40
C PRO A 68 -9.38 6.90 35.07
N MET A 69 -9.03 5.85 34.32
CA MET A 69 -8.96 4.47 34.80
C MET A 69 -7.51 4.12 35.20
N LYS A 70 -7.34 3.60 36.42
CA LYS A 70 -6.05 3.23 37.05
C LYS A 70 -5.37 2.06 36.34
N GLN A 71 -4.04 2.08 36.29
CA GLN A 71 -3.18 0.98 35.82
C GLN A 71 -2.98 -0.08 36.91
N PRO A 72 -3.03 -1.39 36.59
CA PRO A 72 -2.36 -2.43 37.36
C PRO A 72 -0.92 -2.66 36.89
N GLU A 73 -0.11 -3.08 37.86
CA GLU A 73 1.34 -3.14 37.95
C GLU A 73 2.06 -4.03 36.90
N GLU A 74 3.30 -3.65 36.59
CA GLU A 74 4.23 -4.42 35.76
C GLU A 74 4.77 -5.63 36.53
N GLU A 75 4.41 -6.83 36.08
CA GLU A 75 5.06 -8.07 36.53
C GLU A 75 6.39 -8.28 35.78
N ASN A 76 7.46 -8.40 36.57
CA ASN A 76 8.85 -8.43 36.16
C ASN A 76 9.20 -9.75 35.43
N SER A 77 9.07 -9.78 34.10
CA SER A 77 9.55 -10.91 33.29
C SER A 77 11.06 -10.79 33.05
N THR A 78 11.82 -11.72 33.61
CA THR A 78 13.26 -11.89 33.37
C THR A 78 13.53 -12.02 31.87
N ARG A 79 14.14 -10.97 31.32
CA ARG A 79 14.38 -10.79 29.89
C ARG A 79 15.58 -11.64 29.45
N THR A 80 15.36 -12.93 29.24
CA THR A 80 16.33 -13.77 28.53
C THR A 80 16.50 -13.17 27.13
N LYS A 81 17.69 -12.62 26.83
CA LYS A 81 18.03 -12.10 25.51
C LYS A 81 18.00 -13.26 24.53
N ARG A 82 16.85 -13.49 23.89
CA ARG A 82 16.74 -14.42 22.77
C ARG A 82 17.55 -13.83 21.62
N ASN A 83 18.41 -14.64 21.05
CA ASN A 83 19.06 -14.33 19.79
C ASN A 83 17.95 -14.33 18.72
N ILE A 84 17.44 -13.16 18.38
CA ILE A 84 16.59 -12.94 17.19
C ILE A 84 17.53 -13.16 16.01
N THR A 85 17.69 -14.42 15.61
CA THR A 85 18.71 -14.81 14.64
C THR A 85 18.05 -15.07 13.30
N GLN A 86 18.42 -14.18 12.38
CA GLN A 86 18.34 -14.32 10.93
C GLN A 86 17.02 -13.89 10.29
N TRP A 87 16.82 -12.56 10.23
CA TRP A 87 16.02 -11.95 9.18
C TRP A 87 16.41 -12.58 7.83
N THR A 88 15.49 -13.36 7.28
CA THR A 88 15.67 -14.00 5.98
C THR A 88 14.92 -13.15 4.96
N ASP A 89 15.64 -12.62 3.99
CA ASP A 89 15.00 -11.90 2.89
C ASP A 89 14.39 -12.91 1.91
N TYR A 90 13.06 -12.95 1.86
CA TYR A 90 12.30 -13.80 0.95
C TYR A 90 12.07 -13.12 -0.41
N TYR A 91 12.29 -11.80 -0.50
CA TYR A 91 11.85 -10.94 -1.59
C TYR A 91 13.01 -10.41 -2.45
N PHE A 92 14.20 -10.23 -1.87
CA PHE A 92 15.37 -9.77 -2.61
C PHE A 92 16.53 -10.72 -2.44
N THR A 93 17.24 -10.94 -3.55
CA THR A 93 18.55 -11.57 -3.55
C THR A 93 19.62 -10.58 -3.10
N GLN A 94 20.78 -11.10 -2.74
CA GLN A 94 21.93 -10.27 -2.38
C GLN A 94 22.40 -9.37 -3.54
N ASP A 95 22.26 -9.83 -4.79
CA ASP A 95 22.62 -9.01 -5.96
C ASP A 95 21.61 -7.87 -6.19
N GLU A 96 20.31 -8.16 -6.03
CA GLU A 96 19.23 -7.16 -6.17
C GLU A 96 19.38 -6.04 -5.14
N SER A 97 19.76 -6.39 -3.91
CA SER A 97 19.93 -5.44 -2.80
C SER A 97 21.37 -4.90 -2.64
N ARG A 98 22.31 -5.20 -3.54
CA ARG A 98 23.75 -4.89 -3.37
C ARG A 98 24.09 -3.40 -3.20
N PHE A 99 23.23 -2.51 -3.68
CA PHE A 99 23.41 -1.06 -3.55
C PHE A 99 22.60 -0.45 -2.39
N LEU A 100 21.84 -1.28 -1.66
CA LEU A 100 21.02 -0.84 -0.55
C LEU A 100 21.84 -0.84 0.74
N ASN A 101 22.10 0.34 1.30
CA ASN A 101 22.70 0.50 2.62
C ASN A 101 21.75 1.31 3.52
N CYS A 102 20.80 0.62 4.15
CA CYS A 102 19.76 1.23 4.97
C CYS A 102 20.32 2.10 6.11
N SER A 103 21.40 1.66 6.76
CA SER A 103 22.01 2.37 7.88
C SER A 103 22.47 3.77 7.47
N GLU A 104 23.16 3.89 6.34
CA GLU A 104 23.65 5.16 5.84
C GLU A 104 22.55 6.01 5.20
N MET A 105 21.59 5.39 4.51
CA MET A 105 20.44 6.10 3.93
C MET A 105 19.56 6.75 5.01
N ILE A 106 19.28 6.05 6.12
CA ILE A 106 18.49 6.58 7.24
C ILE A 106 19.20 7.77 7.90
N LYS A 107 20.55 7.76 7.93
CA LYS A 107 21.35 8.90 8.42
C LYS A 107 21.41 10.07 7.42
N GLY A 108 20.84 9.93 6.22
CA GLY A 108 20.83 10.97 5.20
C GLY A 108 22.16 11.13 4.46
N ASN A 109 22.99 10.07 4.40
CA ASN A 109 24.24 10.09 3.65
C ASN A 109 23.94 10.25 2.13
N LYS A 110 24.22 11.44 1.60
CA LYS A 110 23.88 11.83 0.22
C LYS A 110 24.59 10.97 -0.81
N ASP A 111 25.87 10.65 -0.60
CA ASP A 111 26.68 9.89 -1.56
C ASP A 111 26.14 8.46 -1.72
N ILE A 112 25.73 7.83 -0.60
CA ILE A 112 25.11 6.51 -0.62
C ILE A 112 23.72 6.54 -1.27
N ILE A 113 22.93 7.58 -0.99
CA ILE A 113 21.61 7.76 -1.61
C ILE A 113 21.77 7.94 -3.13
N GLU A 114 22.71 8.76 -3.56
CA GLU A 114 23.00 8.99 -4.97
C GLU A 114 23.50 7.71 -5.66
N LEU A 115 24.40 6.95 -5.02
CA LEU A 115 24.83 5.64 -5.51
C LEU A 115 23.63 4.70 -5.75
N TYR A 116 22.68 4.65 -4.80
CA TYR A 116 21.47 3.85 -4.96
C TYR A 116 20.56 4.38 -6.07
N VAL A 117 20.32 5.69 -6.15
CA VAL A 117 19.48 6.29 -7.20
C VAL A 117 20.05 5.98 -8.58
N ASN A 118 21.38 6.04 -8.72
CA ASN A 118 22.09 5.87 -9.97
C ASN A 118 22.42 4.42 -10.32
N ASN A 119 22.20 3.42 -9.45
CA ASN A 119 22.57 2.02 -9.76
C ASN A 119 21.63 0.95 -9.16
N GLY A 120 20.95 1.32 -8.07
CA GLY A 120 20.17 0.40 -7.22
C GLY A 120 18.68 0.37 -7.52
N ARG A 121 18.14 1.31 -8.32
CA ARG A 121 16.71 1.35 -8.63
C ARG A 121 16.33 0.18 -9.54
N MET A 122 15.32 -0.58 -9.12
CA MET A 122 14.86 -1.75 -9.86
C MET A 122 13.35 -1.69 -10.14
N LYS A 123 12.93 -2.42 -11.17
CA LYS A 123 11.53 -2.64 -11.54
C LYS A 123 11.24 -4.13 -11.51
N LEU A 124 10.06 -4.49 -10.99
CA LEU A 124 9.61 -5.88 -10.98
C LEU A 124 9.59 -6.42 -12.40
N ASP A 125 10.26 -7.56 -12.60
CA ASP A 125 10.22 -8.27 -13.86
C ASP A 125 8.89 -9.03 -13.95
N LYS A 126 8.07 -8.68 -14.95
CA LYS A 126 6.75 -9.29 -15.15
C LYS A 126 6.83 -10.77 -15.53
N GLU A 127 7.98 -11.21 -16.05
CA GLU A 127 8.20 -12.58 -16.50
C GLU A 127 8.80 -13.46 -15.39
N ARG A 128 9.30 -12.85 -14.31
CA ARG A 128 10.05 -13.54 -13.24
C ARG A 128 9.40 -13.31 -11.88
N LEU A 129 8.13 -13.69 -11.81
CA LEU A 129 7.33 -13.62 -10.58
C LEU A 129 7.86 -14.58 -9.51
N PHE A 130 7.68 -14.22 -8.24
CA PHE A 130 8.18 -15.01 -7.13
C PHE A 130 7.49 -16.35 -7.00
N ASP A 131 8.27 -17.42 -6.93
CA ASP A 131 7.78 -18.73 -6.54
C ASP A 131 7.95 -18.89 -5.03
N LEU A 132 6.90 -18.50 -4.29
CA LEU A 132 6.85 -18.60 -2.83
C LEU A 132 6.07 -19.86 -2.44
N PRO A 133 6.54 -20.65 -1.46
CA PRO A 133 5.74 -21.71 -0.88
C PRO A 133 4.49 -21.12 -0.20
N MET A 134 3.30 -21.57 -0.61
CA MET A 134 2.01 -21.01 -0.18
C MET A 134 1.27 -21.87 0.86
N ASP A 135 1.96 -22.81 1.49
CA ASP A 135 1.44 -23.50 2.67
C ASP A 135 1.47 -22.59 3.91
N CYS A 136 0.53 -22.82 4.85
CA CYS A 136 0.42 -21.95 6.03
C CYS A 136 1.66 -21.92 6.93
N PRO A 137 2.40 -23.01 7.17
CA PRO A 137 3.70 -22.94 7.84
C PRO A 137 4.67 -21.95 7.18
N SER A 138 4.80 -22.01 5.85
CA SER A 138 5.66 -21.09 5.10
C SER A 138 5.19 -19.63 5.17
N ILE A 139 3.90 -19.38 4.97
CA ILE A 139 3.32 -18.02 5.04
C ILE A 139 3.49 -17.42 6.44
N ARG A 140 3.16 -18.18 7.50
CA ARG A 140 3.32 -17.74 8.89
C ARG A 140 4.79 -17.42 9.23
N LYS A 141 5.71 -18.24 8.72
CA LYS A 141 7.14 -18.00 8.86
C LYS A 141 7.57 -16.68 8.21
N ARG A 142 7.01 -16.31 7.05
CA ARG A 142 7.28 -15.02 6.39
C ARG A 142 6.60 -13.83 7.10
N VAL A 143 5.40 -14.02 7.65
CA VAL A 143 4.64 -12.93 8.29
C VAL A 143 5.18 -12.58 9.67
N TYR A 144 5.39 -13.56 10.56
CA TYR A 144 5.84 -13.29 11.92
C TYR A 144 7.03 -14.14 12.39
N GLY A 145 7.48 -15.12 11.61
CA GLY A 145 8.73 -15.84 11.86
C GLY A 145 8.90 -16.36 13.29
N ASP A 146 10.05 -16.04 13.88
CA ASP A 146 10.45 -16.36 15.25
C ASP A 146 10.22 -15.18 16.23
N MET A 147 9.33 -14.24 15.87
CA MET A 147 8.98 -13.10 16.71
C MET A 147 8.60 -13.59 18.12
N PRO A 148 9.01 -12.88 19.18
CA PRO A 148 8.64 -13.26 20.54
C PRO A 148 7.12 -13.37 20.68
N PRO A 149 6.63 -14.16 21.66
CA PRO A 149 5.21 -14.29 21.92
C PRO A 149 4.53 -12.92 22.03
N PHE A 150 3.44 -12.76 21.29
CA PHE A 150 2.64 -11.56 21.31
C PHE A 150 2.00 -11.37 22.69
N ARG A 151 2.10 -10.14 23.21
CA ARG A 151 1.38 -9.73 24.42
C ARG A 151 0.07 -9.07 23.97
N THR A 152 -1.00 -9.30 24.71
CA THR A 152 -2.32 -8.77 24.35
C THR A 152 -2.30 -7.24 24.23
N LEU A 153 -2.85 -6.72 23.14
CA LEU A 153 -3.04 -5.29 22.92
C LEU A 153 -4.24 -4.78 23.70
N LYS A 154 -4.03 -3.65 24.38
CA LYS A 154 -5.12 -2.91 25.02
C LYS A 154 -6.03 -2.22 24.00
N ARG A 155 -5.47 -1.84 22.84
CA ARG A 155 -6.17 -1.14 21.75
C ARG A 155 -5.82 -1.75 20.40
N PRO A 156 -6.52 -2.81 19.97
CA PRO A 156 -6.25 -3.42 18.68
C PRO A 156 -6.67 -2.50 17.53
N ILE A 157 -6.02 -2.67 16.37
CA ILE A 157 -6.25 -1.85 15.18
C ILE A 157 -6.82 -2.72 14.06
N ALA A 158 -7.80 -2.20 13.34
CA ALA A 158 -8.24 -2.73 12.05
C ALA A 158 -7.46 -2.07 10.91
N PHE A 159 -6.80 -2.87 10.07
CA PHE A 159 -6.18 -2.41 8.83
C PHE A 159 -7.07 -2.76 7.66
N VAL A 160 -7.54 -1.74 6.94
CA VAL A 160 -8.43 -1.90 5.80
C VAL A 160 -7.69 -1.50 4.54
N ARG A 161 -7.46 -2.42 3.61
CA ARG A 161 -6.56 -2.21 2.46
C ARG A 161 -7.21 -2.59 1.15
N THR A 162 -7.18 -1.68 0.18
CA THR A 162 -7.44 -2.00 -1.23
C THR A 162 -6.15 -2.39 -1.94
N ILE A 163 -6.18 -3.44 -2.77
CA ILE A 163 -4.99 -4.04 -3.41
C ILE A 163 -5.17 -4.27 -4.92
N TYR A 164 -4.08 -4.13 -5.71
CA TYR A 164 -4.13 -4.29 -7.19
C TYR A 164 -3.01 -5.14 -7.82
N LYS A 165 -1.74 -5.07 -7.36
CA LYS A 165 -0.60 -5.64 -8.11
C LYS A 165 0.23 -6.72 -7.43
N ILE A 166 1.03 -6.34 -6.43
CA ILE A 166 2.19 -7.12 -5.99
C ILE A 166 1.85 -7.83 -4.68
N TYR A 167 1.78 -9.17 -4.72
CA TYR A 167 1.47 -9.99 -3.55
C TYR A 167 2.52 -9.83 -2.45
N GLU A 168 3.79 -9.84 -2.84
CA GLU A 168 4.95 -9.78 -1.96
C GLU A 168 4.97 -8.49 -1.17
N LEU A 169 4.57 -7.38 -1.80
CA LEU A 169 4.39 -6.11 -1.12
C LEU A 169 3.24 -6.20 -0.09
N GLN A 170 2.12 -6.84 -0.43
CA GLN A 170 1.00 -6.98 0.51
C GLN A 170 1.37 -7.86 1.70
N GLU A 171 2.09 -8.96 1.47
CA GLU A 171 2.58 -9.86 2.52
C GLU A 171 3.62 -9.16 3.41
N ALA A 172 4.57 -8.41 2.83
CA ALA A 172 5.52 -7.61 3.59
C ALA A 172 4.81 -6.53 4.43
N LEU A 173 3.84 -5.81 3.86
CA LEU A 173 3.04 -4.83 4.60
C LEU A 173 2.19 -5.47 5.71
N LEU A 174 1.72 -6.71 5.52
CA LEU A 174 1.07 -7.48 6.58
C LEU A 174 2.08 -7.80 7.68
N SER A 175 3.23 -8.37 7.34
CA SER A 175 4.31 -8.71 8.29
C SER A 175 4.72 -7.52 9.16
N LEU A 176 4.90 -6.34 8.57
CA LEU A 176 5.29 -5.11 9.29
C LEU A 176 4.26 -4.66 10.33
N SER A 177 3.00 -5.03 10.18
CA SER A 177 1.89 -4.58 11.05
C SER A 177 1.21 -5.72 11.82
N TYR A 178 1.66 -6.96 11.61
CA TYR A 178 0.97 -8.14 12.09
C TYR A 178 1.00 -8.22 13.62
N HIS A 179 -0.19 -8.37 14.19
CA HIS A 179 -0.40 -8.75 15.57
C HIS A 179 -1.67 -9.61 15.61
N PRO A 180 -1.73 -10.71 16.37
CA PRO A 180 -2.93 -11.57 16.43
C PRO A 180 -4.19 -10.84 16.89
N ASP A 181 -4.07 -9.84 17.77
CA ASP A 181 -5.20 -9.00 18.19
C ASP A 181 -5.65 -7.98 17.13
N ASN A 182 -4.78 -7.58 16.20
CA ASN A 182 -5.17 -6.68 15.11
C ASN A 182 -6.06 -7.42 14.13
N THR A 183 -6.94 -6.69 13.44
CA THR A 183 -7.77 -7.25 12.36
C THR A 183 -7.30 -6.70 11.02
N PHE A 184 -7.25 -7.52 9.99
CA PHE A 184 -6.86 -7.11 8.64
C PHE A 184 -7.98 -7.45 7.67
N CYS A 185 -8.38 -6.47 6.86
CA CYS A 185 -9.42 -6.64 5.85
C CYS A 185 -8.89 -6.15 4.50
N PHE A 186 -8.84 -7.04 3.52
CA PHE A 186 -8.34 -6.79 2.19
C PHE A 186 -9.47 -6.78 1.17
N VAL A 187 -9.42 -5.81 0.26
CA VAL A 187 -10.35 -5.69 -0.88
C VAL A 187 -9.57 -5.67 -2.17
N MET A 188 -9.94 -6.51 -3.13
CA MET A 188 -9.22 -6.64 -4.39
C MET A 188 -9.82 -5.74 -5.47
N ASP A 189 -8.94 -5.08 -6.22
CA ASP A 189 -9.32 -4.49 -7.51
C ASP A 189 -9.71 -5.63 -8.47
N ALA A 190 -10.86 -5.51 -9.13
CA ALA A 190 -11.36 -6.47 -10.12
C ALA A 190 -10.35 -6.72 -11.25
N LYS A 191 -9.53 -5.71 -11.58
CA LYS A 191 -8.47 -5.79 -12.59
C LYS A 191 -7.23 -6.55 -12.13
N SER A 192 -7.14 -6.93 -10.85
CA SER A 192 -6.03 -7.72 -10.31
C SER A 192 -5.89 -9.04 -11.07
N THR A 193 -4.67 -9.55 -11.18
CA THR A 193 -4.43 -10.84 -11.84
C THR A 193 -4.99 -12.00 -11.00
N ASP A 194 -5.37 -13.10 -11.66
CA ASP A 194 -5.84 -14.30 -10.96
C ASP A 194 -4.79 -14.88 -10.02
N ARG A 195 -3.50 -14.73 -10.38
CA ARG A 195 -2.38 -15.08 -9.50
C ARG A 195 -2.43 -14.27 -8.21
N LEU A 196 -2.52 -12.94 -8.27
CA LEU A 196 -2.62 -12.11 -7.05
C LEU A 196 -3.82 -12.54 -6.20
N LYS A 197 -4.98 -12.68 -6.82
CA LYS A 197 -6.23 -13.07 -6.15
C LYS A 197 -6.08 -14.41 -5.44
N THR A 198 -5.45 -15.39 -6.08
CA THR A 198 -5.20 -16.73 -5.52
C THR A 198 -4.23 -16.67 -4.34
N LEU A 199 -3.11 -15.96 -4.48
CA LEU A 199 -2.09 -15.87 -3.43
C LEU A 199 -2.59 -15.14 -2.19
N VAL A 200 -3.34 -14.04 -2.36
CA VAL A 200 -3.91 -13.28 -1.23
C VAL A 200 -4.96 -14.10 -0.48
N ARG A 201 -5.81 -14.85 -1.19
CA ARG A 201 -6.78 -15.78 -0.57
C ARG A 201 -6.09 -16.94 0.14
N ALA A 202 -5.01 -17.49 -0.42
CA ALA A 202 -4.21 -18.51 0.25
C ALA A 202 -3.60 -17.97 1.55
N MET A 203 -3.06 -16.75 1.52
CA MET A 203 -2.55 -16.05 2.70
C MET A 203 -3.63 -15.86 3.77
N SER A 204 -4.83 -15.38 3.40
CA SER A 204 -5.90 -15.15 4.38
C SER A 204 -6.35 -16.42 5.08
N ASN A 205 -6.35 -17.56 4.40
CA ASN A 205 -6.73 -18.84 4.99
C ASN A 205 -5.80 -19.30 6.13
N CYS A 206 -4.62 -18.69 6.26
CA CYS A 206 -3.65 -19.06 7.28
C CYS A 206 -3.80 -18.29 8.60
N PHE A 207 -4.67 -17.27 8.65
CA PHE A 207 -4.85 -16.41 9.82
C PHE A 207 -6.34 -16.10 10.06
N GLU A 208 -6.82 -16.29 11.29
CA GLU A 208 -8.23 -16.04 11.63
C GLU A 208 -8.61 -14.55 11.63
N ASN A 209 -7.61 -13.67 11.73
CA ASN A 209 -7.72 -12.22 11.79
C ASN A 209 -7.39 -11.54 10.46
N VAL A 210 -7.18 -12.30 9.38
CA VAL A 210 -6.97 -11.77 8.02
C VAL A 210 -8.16 -12.16 7.14
N ILE A 211 -8.92 -11.16 6.72
CA ILE A 211 -10.13 -11.30 5.92
C ILE A 211 -9.88 -10.73 4.53
N VAL A 212 -10.36 -11.43 3.50
CA VAL A 212 -10.39 -10.95 2.12
C VAL A 212 -11.84 -10.94 1.68
N LEU A 213 -12.33 -9.79 1.21
CA LEU A 213 -13.70 -9.72 0.69
C LEU A 213 -13.86 -10.63 -0.54
N GLY A 214 -15.00 -11.34 -0.59
CA GLY A 214 -15.39 -12.10 -1.78
C GLY A 214 -15.73 -11.18 -2.96
N LYS A 215 -16.28 -9.99 -2.66
CA LYS A 215 -16.60 -8.95 -3.64
C LYS A 215 -15.34 -8.20 -4.06
N GLU A 216 -15.19 -8.01 -5.36
CA GLU A 216 -14.10 -7.24 -5.97
C GLU A 216 -14.64 -5.92 -6.54
N TYR A 217 -13.78 -4.91 -6.64
CA TYR A 217 -14.17 -3.54 -6.99
C TYR A 217 -13.37 -3.01 -8.16
N SER A 218 -13.99 -2.25 -9.07
CA SER A 218 -13.23 -1.54 -10.11
C SER A 218 -12.63 -0.27 -9.53
N LEU A 219 -11.33 -0.32 -9.18
CA LEU A 219 -10.62 0.80 -8.57
C LEU A 219 -9.87 1.61 -9.64
N ASN A 220 -9.73 2.93 -9.45
CA ASN A 220 -8.89 3.74 -10.35
C ASN A 220 -8.08 4.80 -9.60
N SER A 221 -7.12 5.40 -10.30
CA SER A 221 -6.24 6.44 -9.76
C SER A 221 -6.96 7.75 -9.42
N GLY A 222 -8.17 7.94 -9.95
CA GLY A 222 -9.07 9.03 -9.57
C GLY A 222 -9.90 8.76 -8.32
N GLY A 223 -9.63 7.66 -7.60
CA GLY A 223 -10.30 7.31 -6.34
C GLY A 223 -11.65 6.60 -6.49
N HIS A 224 -12.10 6.29 -7.71
CA HIS A 224 -13.38 5.60 -7.87
C HIS A 224 -13.32 4.20 -7.26
N GLY A 225 -14.42 3.80 -6.60
CA GLY A 225 -14.57 2.48 -6.00
C GLY A 225 -13.83 2.29 -4.67
N GLN A 226 -13.02 3.26 -4.21
CA GLN A 226 -12.28 3.16 -2.94
C GLN A 226 -13.24 3.17 -1.74
N ASP A 227 -14.07 4.20 -1.62
CA ASP A 227 -15.00 4.37 -0.50
C ASP A 227 -15.92 3.14 -0.32
N PRO A 228 -16.68 2.66 -1.33
CA PRO A 228 -17.53 1.49 -1.14
C PRO A 228 -16.73 0.22 -0.84
N ALA A 229 -15.53 0.06 -1.40
CA ALA A 229 -14.65 -1.06 -1.06
C ALA A 229 -14.26 -1.02 0.42
N HIS A 230 -13.79 0.12 0.92
CA HIS A 230 -13.39 0.28 2.32
C HIS A 230 -14.58 0.12 3.27
N PHE A 231 -15.76 0.66 2.93
CA PHE A 231 -16.97 0.53 3.74
C PHE A 231 -17.45 -0.92 3.87
N ASP A 232 -17.55 -1.68 2.77
CA ASP A 232 -17.92 -3.10 2.83
C ASP A 232 -16.93 -3.90 3.69
N CYS A 233 -15.65 -3.53 3.64
CA CYS A 233 -14.61 -4.18 4.45
C CYS A 233 -14.80 -3.87 5.94
N LEU A 234 -15.04 -2.60 6.29
CA LEU A 234 -15.35 -2.16 7.65
C LEU A 234 -16.59 -2.85 8.18
N GLU A 235 -17.66 -2.90 7.38
CA GLU A 235 -18.92 -3.59 7.71
C GLU A 235 -18.67 -5.07 8.03
N THR A 236 -17.89 -5.75 7.19
CA THR A 236 -17.55 -7.17 7.34
C THR A 236 -16.83 -7.46 8.66
N ILE A 237 -16.07 -6.51 9.20
CA ILE A 237 -15.28 -6.69 10.43
C ILE A 237 -15.89 -5.97 11.65
N LEU A 238 -17.12 -5.45 11.57
CA LEU A 238 -17.77 -4.75 12.69
C LEU A 238 -17.90 -5.61 13.95
N ASN A 239 -18.05 -6.92 13.79
CA ASN A 239 -18.16 -7.86 14.91
C ASN A 239 -16.80 -8.30 15.48
N ARG A 240 -15.69 -7.85 14.91
CA ARG A 240 -14.33 -8.13 15.41
C ARG A 240 -13.93 -7.08 16.45
N LYS A 241 -12.96 -7.44 17.30
CA LYS A 241 -12.45 -6.54 18.33
C LYS A 241 -11.37 -5.61 17.78
N TRP A 242 -11.66 -4.31 17.71
CA TRP A 242 -10.70 -3.26 17.39
C TRP A 242 -11.19 -1.91 17.94
N ASP A 243 -10.26 -1.01 18.27
CA ASP A 243 -10.55 0.33 18.80
C ASP A 243 -10.51 1.40 17.70
N HIS A 244 -9.64 1.22 16.70
CA HIS A 244 -9.40 2.17 15.62
C HIS A 244 -9.22 1.44 14.30
N ALA A 245 -9.56 2.11 13.19
CA ALA A 245 -9.31 1.62 11.85
C ALA A 245 -8.31 2.52 11.11
N ILE A 246 -7.40 1.90 10.36
CA ILE A 246 -6.49 2.57 9.42
C ILE A 246 -6.86 2.09 8.02
N ILE A 247 -7.34 3.03 7.20
CA ILE A 247 -7.71 2.79 5.81
C ILE A 247 -6.52 3.14 4.91
N LEU A 248 -6.13 2.21 4.04
CA LEU A 248 -4.96 2.33 3.18
C LEU A 248 -5.29 1.92 1.75
N GLN A 249 -4.65 2.59 0.80
CA GLN A 249 -4.56 2.15 -0.58
C GLN A 249 -3.16 1.58 -0.83
N ALA A 250 -3.05 0.31 -1.22
CA ALA A 250 -1.78 -0.36 -1.50
C ALA A 250 -1.77 -0.88 -2.94
N SER A 251 -1.29 -0.05 -3.87
CA SER A 251 -1.28 -0.31 -5.33
C SER A 251 -0.03 -1.03 -5.81
#